data_AF-A0A101JLN9-F1
#
_entry.id   AF-A0A101JLN9-F1
#
_cell.length_a   1.000
_cell.length_b   1.000
_cell.length_c   1.000
_cell.angle_alpha   90.00
_cell.angle_beta   90.00
_cell.angle_gamma   90.00
#
_symmetry.space_group_name_H-M   'P 1'
#
loop_
_entity.id
_entity.type
_entity.pdbx_description
1 polymer ?
#
loop_
_entity_poly.entity_id
_entity_poly.type
_entity_poly.pdbx_seq_one_letter_code
_entity_poly.pdbx_strand_id
1 'polypeptide(L)' 'MAIKSKKPGSIRSRKVKFSPAKPAVEVTELSDDEWRAAARLGLQRLGLTFDELAQQAASRRFETPEALKFWRVLGGERP' A
#
# COMPACT_ATOMS: atom_id res chain seq x y z
N MET A 1 46.10 -49.39 -27.08
CA MET A 1 45.52 -48.10 -26.67
C MET A 1 44.00 -48.20 -26.81
N ALA A 2 43.25 -48.10 -25.70
CA ALA A 2 41.79 -48.23 -25.72
C ALA A 2 41.15 -47.02 -25.00
N ILE A 3 40.41 -46.21 -25.75
CA ILE A 3 39.69 -45.03 -25.26
C ILE A 3 38.34 -45.46 -24.67
N LYS A 4 38.18 -45.30 -23.34
CA LYS A 4 36.95 -45.60 -22.62
C LYS A 4 36.01 -44.39 -22.72
N SER A 5 34.95 -44.50 -23.53
CA SER A 5 33.89 -43.49 -23.66
C SER A 5 33.08 -43.34 -22.37
N LYS A 6 33.12 -42.15 -21.77
CA LYS A 6 32.38 -41.76 -20.57
C LYS A 6 30.97 -41.32 -20.98
N LYS A 7 29.93 -42.06 -20.59
CA LYS A 7 28.51 -41.72 -20.80
C LYS A 7 28.19 -40.32 -20.24
N PRO A 8 27.48 -39.45 -20.96
CA PRO A 8 27.05 -38.16 -20.41
C PRO A 8 25.94 -38.39 -19.37
N GLY A 9 26.16 -37.83 -18.18
CA GLY A 9 25.26 -37.91 -17.04
C GLY A 9 23.92 -37.24 -17.30
N SER A 10 22.87 -37.90 -16.84
CA SER A 10 21.48 -37.45 -16.89
C SER A 10 21.31 -36.16 -16.08
N ILE A 11 20.99 -35.05 -16.77
CA ILE A 11 20.66 -33.77 -16.13
C ILE A 11 19.27 -33.92 -15.51
N ARG A 12 19.21 -34.11 -14.18
CA ARG A 12 17.96 -34.05 -13.43
C ARG A 12 17.45 -32.61 -13.43
N SER A 13 16.41 -32.35 -14.21
CA SER A 13 15.65 -31.10 -14.22
C SER A 13 15.16 -30.78 -12.81
N ARG A 14 15.83 -29.85 -12.14
CA ARG A 14 15.39 -29.31 -10.86
C ARG A 14 14.23 -28.36 -11.16
N LYS A 15 13.00 -28.76 -10.82
CA LYS A 15 11.80 -27.95 -10.97
C LYS A 15 11.93 -26.73 -10.03
N VAL A 16 12.35 -25.59 -10.57
CA VAL A 16 12.43 -24.33 -9.83
C VAL A 16 10.99 -23.92 -9.49
N LYS A 17 10.61 -23.98 -8.21
CA LYS A 17 9.34 -23.44 -7.73
C LYS A 17 9.43 -21.92 -7.78
N PHE A 18 8.92 -21.31 -8.84
CA PHE A 18 8.77 -19.86 -8.92
C PHE A 18 7.68 -19.45 -7.92
N SER A 19 8.09 -18.99 -6.73
CA SER A 19 7.18 -18.30 -5.82
C SER A 19 7.17 -16.83 -6.22
N PRO A 20 6.02 -16.21 -6.49
CA PRO A 20 5.98 -14.78 -6.80
C PRO A 20 6.47 -14.02 -5.57
N ALA A 21 7.63 -13.39 -5.67
CA ALA A 21 8.13 -12.47 -4.65
C ALA A 21 7.11 -11.33 -4.52
N LYS A 22 6.60 -11.10 -3.31
CA LYS A 22 5.74 -9.94 -3.04
C LYS A 22 6.51 -8.67 -3.39
N PRO A 23 5.87 -7.66 -4.01
CA PRO A 23 6.55 -6.39 -4.29
C PRO A 23 7.08 -5.79 -2.98
N ALA A 24 8.31 -5.28 -3.00
CA ALA A 24 8.84 -4.53 -1.88
C ALA A 24 8.00 -3.26 -1.71
N VAL A 25 7.40 -3.09 -0.53
CA VAL A 25 6.64 -1.88 -0.19
C VAL A 25 7.63 -0.84 0.27
N GLU A 26 7.71 0.27 -0.45
CA GLU A 26 8.47 1.45 -0.04
C GLU A 26 7.61 2.30 0.89
N VAL A 27 8.13 2.63 2.07
CA VAL A 27 7.45 3.44 3.09
C VAL A 27 8.25 4.71 3.29
N THR A 28 7.60 5.85 3.11
CA THR A 28 8.19 7.17 3.38
C THR A 28 7.44 7.81 4.53
N GLU A 29 8.17 8.19 5.57
CA GLU A 29 7.62 8.92 6.71
C GLU A 29 7.47 10.40 6.34
N LEU A 30 6.32 10.98 6.69
CA LEU A 30 6.08 12.42 6.55
C LEU A 30 6.38 13.11 7.88
N SER A 31 6.92 14.32 7.82
CA SER A 31 6.92 15.20 8.98
C SER A 31 5.50 15.65 9.33
N ASP A 32 5.29 16.13 10.56
CA ASP A 32 4.00 16.65 11.00
C ASP A 32 3.47 17.76 10.08
N ASP A 33 4.33 18.69 9.64
CA ASP A 33 3.90 19.82 8.81
C ASP A 33 3.46 19.34 7.41
N GLU A 34 4.21 18.40 6.83
CA GLU A 34 3.87 17.77 5.55
C GLU A 34 2.55 16.99 5.66
N TRP A 35 2.35 16.27 6.76
CA TRP A 35 1.11 15.56 7.02
C TRP A 35 -0.07 16.52 7.12
N ARG A 36 0.06 17.61 7.89
CA ARG A 36 -1.00 18.64 8.03
C ARG A 36 -1.30 19.34 6.72
N ALA A 37 -0.28 19.62 5.90
CA ALA A 37 -0.46 20.22 4.57
C ALA A 37 -1.21 19.25 3.63
N ALA A 38 -0.80 17.98 3.60
CA ALA A 38 -1.45 16.96 2.79
C ALA A 38 -2.90 16.70 3.23
N ALA A 39 -3.16 16.67 4.54
CA ALA A 39 -4.49 16.51 5.10
C ALA A 39 -5.42 17.68 4.73
N ARG A 40 -4.94 18.93 4.82
CA ARG A 40 -5.68 20.12 4.37
C ARG A 40 -5.99 20.08 2.88
N LEU A 41 -5.05 19.67 2.04
CA LEU A 41 -5.28 19.49 0.60
C LEU A 41 -6.31 18.38 0.31
N GLY A 42 -6.27 17.28 1.07
CA GLY A 42 -7.25 16.20 0.96
C GLY A 42 -8.67 16.66 1.29
N LEU A 43 -8.84 17.42 2.36
CA LEU A 43 -10.12 18.05 2.74
C LEU A 43 -10.65 18.97 1.64
N GLN A 44 -9.79 19.85 1.09
CA GLN A 44 -10.15 20.73 -0.02
C GLN A 44 -10.60 19.97 -1.27
N ARG A 45 -9.93 18.87 -1.61
CA ARG A 45 -10.31 18.02 -2.75
C ARG A 45 -11.67 17.35 -2.57
N LEU A 46 -12.02 17.01 -1.34
CA LEU A 46 -13.34 16.47 -1.01
C LEU A 46 -14.42 17.56 -0.92
N GLY A 47 -14.02 18.84 -0.89
CA GLY A 47 -14.94 19.95 -0.66
C GLY A 47 -15.54 19.95 0.74
N LEU A 48 -14.83 19.36 1.72
CA LEU A 48 -15.29 19.20 3.09
C LEU A 48 -14.34 19.90 4.05
N THR A 49 -14.89 20.42 5.14
CA THR A 49 -14.13 20.77 6.33
C THR A 49 -13.87 19.54 7.20
N PHE A 50 -12.90 19.63 8.11
CA PHE A 50 -12.67 18.57 9.09
C PHE A 50 -13.91 18.33 9.97
N ASP A 51 -14.62 19.40 10.37
CA ASP A 51 -15.81 19.30 11.23
C ASP A 51 -16.96 18.56 10.55
N GLU A 52 -17.22 18.84 9.27
CA GLU A 52 -18.23 18.12 8.49
C GLU A 52 -17.86 16.63 8.36
N LEU A 53 -16.59 16.33 8.09
CA LEU A 53 -16.11 14.95 8.01
C LEU A 53 -16.23 14.23 9.37
N ALA A 54 -15.91 14.92 10.47
CA ALA A 54 -16.05 14.39 11.82
C ALA A 54 -17.52 14.16 12.19
N GLN A 55 -18.43 15.04 11.76
CA GLN A 55 -19.87 14.87 11.95
C GLN A 55 -20.41 13.66 11.17
N GLN A 56 -19.93 13.44 9.93
CA GLN A 56 -20.25 12.25 9.16
C GLN A 56 -19.77 10.97 9.86
N ALA A 57 -18.57 10.99 10.42
CA ALA A 57 -18.00 9.89 11.18
C ALA A 57 -18.80 9.59 12.46
N ALA A 58 -19.16 10.62 13.24
CA ALA A 58 -19.98 10.50 14.45
C ALA A 58 -21.37 9.91 14.14
N SER A 59 -21.96 10.33 13.01
CA SER A 59 -23.26 9.84 12.53
C SER A 59 -23.17 8.48 11.83
N ARG A 60 -21.95 7.93 11.66
CA ARG A 60 -21.64 6.72 10.88
C ARG A 60 -22.20 6.75 9.46
N ARG A 61 -22.36 7.94 8.89
CA ARG A 61 -22.98 8.17 7.60
C ARG A 61 -22.09 9.10 6.80
N PHE A 62 -21.30 8.52 5.91
CA PHE A 62 -20.47 9.24 4.97
C PHE A 62 -21.22 9.46 3.67
N GLU A 63 -21.06 10.64 3.08
CA GLU A 63 -21.70 10.98 1.80
C GLU A 63 -21.02 10.28 0.63
N THR A 64 -19.70 10.02 0.74
CA THR A 64 -18.93 9.34 -0.29
C THR A 64 -18.00 8.27 0.30
N PRO A 65 -17.66 7.22 -0.48
CA PRO A 65 -16.63 6.26 -0.10
C PRO A 65 -15.27 6.91 0.12
N GLU A 66 -14.95 7.97 -0.62
CA GLU A 66 -13.70 8.72 -0.50
C GLU A 66 -13.61 9.42 0.87
N ALA A 67 -14.71 10.02 1.36
CA ALA A 67 -14.76 10.61 2.69
C ALA A 67 -14.50 9.56 3.79
N LEU A 68 -15.10 8.38 3.69
CA LEU A 68 -14.85 7.28 4.63
C LEU A 68 -13.37 6.84 4.62
N LYS A 69 -12.80 6.65 3.43
CA LYS A 69 -11.38 6.27 3.28
C LYS A 69 -10.48 7.33 3.89
N PHE A 70 -10.77 8.60 3.60
CA PHE A 70 -9.97 9.71 4.09
C PHE A 70 -10.04 9.87 5.60
N TRP A 71 -11.22 9.70 6.21
CA TRP A 71 -11.36 9.64 7.67
C TRP A 71 -10.49 8.54 8.31
N ARG A 72 -10.42 7.36 7.68
CA ARG A 72 -9.54 6.27 8.16
C ARG A 72 -8.06 6.62 8.06
N VAL A 73 -7.66 7.41 7.06
CA VAL A 73 -6.28 7.89 6.92
C VAL A 73 -5.96 8.95 7.99
N LEU A 74 -6.89 9.85 8.28
CA LEU A 74 -6.72 10.86 9.32
C LEU A 74 -6.74 10.30 10.74
N GLY A 75 -7.30 9.10 10.94
CA GLY A 75 -7.41 8.50 12.27
C GLY A 75 -8.30 9.27 13.25
N GLY A 76 -9.06 10.26 12.77
CA GLY A 76 -9.82 11.19 13.59
C GLY A 76 -9.01 12.33 14.21
N GLU A 77 -7.73 12.47 13.85
CA GLU A 77 -6.93 13.64 14.24
C GLU A 77 -7.16 14.82 13.32
N ARG A 78 -7.25 16.01 13.93
CA ARG A 78 -7.38 17.27 13.21
C ARG A 78 -5.98 17.71 12.73
N PRO A 79 -5.83 18.02 11.43
CA PRO A 79 -4.60 18.61 10.89
C PRO A 79 -4.41 20.08 11.25
#